data_AF-A0A9D4QMB4-F1
#
_entry.id   AF-A0A9D4QMB4-F1
#
_cell.length_a   1.000
_cell.length_b   1.000
_cell.length_c   1.000
_cell.angle_alpha   90.00
_cell.angle_beta   90.00
_cell.angle_gamma   90.00
#
_symmetry.space_group_name_H-M   'P 1'
#
loop_
_entity.id
_entity.type
_entity.pdbx_description
1 polymer ?
#
loop_
_entity_poly.entity_id
_entity_poly.type
_entity_poly.pdbx_seq_one_letter_code
_entity_poly.pdbx_strand_id
1 'polypeptide(L)'
;MDGAKDKREGADKDADRMRTMFDELGFEIIFGQNMTASEIEKEIQKAASKPCDCFVFVVSTHGEEIPLSKESVTLGEYDQTILGTDGNPVSINKLLDMLNNETLKGIPKLCFLQACRSIKNDPEDVKYDSGVDVVISNPKTK
;
A
#
# COMPACT_ATOMS: atom_id res chain seq x y z
N MET A 1 -24.57 2.08 9.37
CA MET A 1 -23.89 1.96 10.68
C MET A 1 -22.49 2.46 10.48
N ASP A 2 -22.18 3.59 11.10
CA ASP A 2 -20.93 4.34 10.95
C ASP A 2 -19.77 3.50 11.48
N GLY A 3 -19.05 2.84 10.58
CA GLY A 3 -17.79 2.16 10.86
C GLY A 3 -16.67 3.19 10.94
N ALA A 4 -16.61 3.95 12.02
CA ALA A 4 -15.36 4.62 12.39
C ALA A 4 -14.32 3.51 12.55
N LYS A 5 -13.51 3.26 11.50
CA LYS A 5 -12.51 2.20 11.57
C LYS A 5 -11.58 2.53 12.74
N ASP A 6 -11.41 1.56 13.64
CA ASP A 6 -10.75 1.77 14.92
C ASP A 6 -9.38 2.44 14.79
N LYS A 7 -9.01 3.20 15.81
CA LYS A 7 -7.67 3.80 15.91
C LYS A 7 -6.63 2.68 15.87
N ARG A 8 -5.62 2.83 15.01
CA ARG A 8 -4.53 1.86 14.85
C ARG A 8 -3.46 2.09 15.92
N GLU A 9 -3.73 1.62 17.14
CA GLU A 9 -2.79 1.75 18.26
C GLU A 9 -1.44 1.08 17.95
N GLY A 10 -0.34 1.77 18.26
CA GLY A 10 1.02 1.30 17.96
C GLY A 10 1.54 1.64 16.58
N ALA A 11 0.69 2.09 15.64
CA ALA A 11 1.12 2.51 14.31
C ALA A 11 2.05 3.72 14.34
N ASP A 12 1.96 4.56 15.37
CA ASP A 12 2.87 5.67 15.66
C ASP A 12 4.30 5.16 15.94
N LYS A 13 4.43 4.13 16.76
CA LYS A 13 5.73 3.52 17.08
C LYS A 13 6.36 2.84 15.86
N ASP A 14 5.55 2.16 15.04
CA ASP A 14 6.02 1.57 13.79
C ASP A 14 6.50 2.65 12.81
N ALA A 15 5.75 3.75 12.69
CA ALA A 15 6.12 4.89 11.86
C ALA A 15 7.46 5.51 12.29
N ASP A 16 7.68 5.72 13.59
CA ASP A 16 8.93 6.29 14.10
C ASP A 16 10.13 5.37 13.87
N ARG A 17 9.94 4.04 14.04
CA ARG A 17 10.98 3.04 13.73
C ARG A 17 11.33 3.00 12.25
N MET A 18 10.32 3.01 11.38
CA MET A 18 10.53 3.03 9.93
C MET A 18 11.23 4.31 9.49
N ARG A 19 10.83 5.47 10.03
CA ARG A 19 11.49 6.75 9.76
C ARG A 19 12.97 6.69 10.11
N THR A 20 13.28 6.23 11.33
CA THR A 20 14.66 6.12 11.82
C THR A 20 15.47 5.17 10.93
N MET A 21 14.94 3.99 10.63
CA MET A 21 15.62 3.00 9.81
C MET A 21 15.91 3.51 8.38
N PHE A 22 14.94 4.12 7.70
CA PHE A 22 15.16 4.62 6.34
C PHE A 22 16.06 5.86 6.30
N ASP A 23 16.04 6.70 7.34
CA ASP A 23 16.96 7.82 7.50
C ASP A 23 18.41 7.31 7.67
N GLU A 24 18.62 6.29 8.52
CA GLU A 24 19.93 5.63 8.68
C GLU A 24 20.42 4.96 7.39
N LEU A 25 19.51 4.51 6.52
CA LEU A 25 19.81 3.99 5.19
C LEU A 25 20.04 5.09 4.13
N GLY A 26 19.91 6.37 4.50
CA GLY A 26 20.20 7.52 3.64
C GLY A 26 19.06 7.96 2.73
N PHE A 27 17.82 7.58 3.01
CA PHE A 27 16.66 8.04 2.24
C PHE A 27 16.21 9.45 2.64
N GLU A 28 15.74 10.24 1.67
CA GLU A 28 14.94 11.44 1.95
C GLU A 28 13.56 11.02 2.47
N ILE A 29 13.24 11.35 3.72
CA ILE A 29 11.97 10.96 4.33
C ILE A 29 10.87 11.98 4.00
N ILE A 30 9.85 11.52 3.28
CA ILE A 30 8.55 12.19 3.17
C ILE A 30 7.57 11.50 4.12
N PHE A 31 7.22 12.18 5.21
CA PHE A 31 6.36 11.62 6.24
C PHE A 31 4.94 12.23 6.21
N GLY A 32 3.93 11.37 6.24
CA GLY A 32 2.53 11.75 6.34
C GLY A 32 1.80 10.93 7.40
N GLN A 33 0.86 11.55 8.12
CA GLN A 33 0.08 10.92 9.18
C GLN A 33 -1.37 11.36 9.06
N ASN A 34 -2.30 10.43 9.26
CA ASN A 34 -3.75 10.67 9.22
C ASN A 34 -4.24 11.30 7.89
N MET A 35 -3.70 10.83 6.77
CA MET A 35 -4.00 11.37 5.44
C MET A 35 -5.31 10.81 4.87
N THR A 36 -6.05 11.66 4.17
CA THR A 36 -7.18 11.27 3.32
C THR A 36 -6.69 10.54 2.07
N ALA A 37 -7.60 9.84 1.38
CA ALA A 37 -7.28 9.16 0.13
C ALA A 37 -6.62 10.10 -0.90
N SER A 38 -7.17 11.30 -1.05
CA SER A 38 -6.66 12.30 -2.00
C SER A 38 -5.26 12.82 -1.66
N GLU A 39 -4.96 12.96 -0.36
CA GLU A 39 -3.65 13.41 0.10
C GLU A 39 -2.59 12.33 -0.12
N ILE A 40 -2.93 11.05 0.11
CA ILE A 40 -2.03 9.91 -0.15
C ILE A 40 -1.62 9.90 -1.62
N GLU A 41 -2.59 9.97 -2.54
CA GLU A 41 -2.32 9.99 -3.98
C GLU A 41 -1.44 11.19 -4.36
N LYS A 42 -1.75 12.37 -3.82
CA LYS A 42 -0.99 13.60 -4.11
C LYS A 42 0.47 13.51 -3.67
N GLU A 43 0.74 13.02 -2.47
CA GLU A 43 2.12 12.90 -1.98
C GLU A 43 2.90 11.81 -2.73
N ILE A 44 2.26 10.70 -3.11
CA ILE A 44 2.90 9.68 -3.96
C ILE A 44 3.23 10.25 -5.33
N GLN A 45 2.31 10.97 -5.97
CA GLN A 45 2.55 11.60 -7.27
C GLN A 45 3.72 12.58 -7.22
N LYS A 46 3.78 13.38 -6.15
CA LYS A 46 4.84 14.36 -5.92
C LYS A 46 6.18 13.68 -5.67
N ALA A 47 6.22 12.66 -4.81
CA ALA A 47 7.43 11.90 -4.53
C ALA A 47 7.96 11.19 -5.77
N ALA A 48 7.08 10.55 -6.54
CA ALA A 48 7.43 9.81 -7.75
C ALA A 48 7.87 10.71 -8.93
N SER A 49 7.69 12.02 -8.82
CA SER A 49 8.16 13.00 -9.81
C SER A 49 9.62 13.43 -9.59
N LYS A 50 10.23 13.08 -8.45
CA LYS A 50 11.62 13.41 -8.12
C LYS A 50 12.56 12.27 -8.59
N PRO A 51 13.67 12.58 -9.27
CA PRO A 51 14.70 11.58 -9.57
C PRO A 51 15.33 11.01 -8.29
N CYS A 52 15.55 9.71 -8.26
CA CYS A 52 16.23 9.00 -7.16
C CYS A 52 16.85 7.69 -7.66
N ASP A 53 17.73 7.08 -6.85
CA ASP A 53 18.35 5.78 -7.14
C ASP A 53 17.52 4.60 -6.59
N CYS A 54 16.62 4.85 -5.65
CA CYS A 54 15.70 3.88 -5.07
C CYS A 54 14.44 4.59 -4.56
N PHE A 55 13.29 3.96 -4.68
CA PHE A 55 12.02 4.48 -4.16
C PHE A 55 11.41 3.49 -3.15
N VAL A 56 11.05 3.99 -1.98
CA VAL A 56 10.39 3.19 -0.93
C VAL A 56 9.07 3.86 -0.56
N PHE A 57 8.00 3.09 -0.62
CA PHE A 57 6.69 3.47 -0.11
C PHE A 57 6.29 2.56 1.04
N VAL A 58 6.02 3.15 2.21
CA VAL A 58 5.55 2.43 3.39
C VAL A 58 4.21 3.02 3.78
N VAL A 59 3.20 2.18 3.93
CA VAL A 59 1.88 2.60 4.41
C VAL A 59 1.37 1.66 5.47
N SER A 60 0.73 2.24 6.48
CA SER A 60 0.15 1.54 7.61
C SER A 60 -1.27 2.09 7.79
N THR A 61 -2.27 1.35 7.36
CA THR A 61 -3.67 1.79 7.33
C THR A 61 -4.63 0.60 7.41
N HIS A 62 -5.93 0.88 7.44
CA HIS A 62 -6.94 -0.12 7.15
C HIS A 62 -6.96 -0.42 5.66
N GLY A 63 -7.37 -1.63 5.29
CA GLY A 63 -7.53 -2.02 3.89
C GLY A 63 -8.73 -2.92 3.73
N GLU A 64 -9.08 -3.16 2.47
CA GLU A 64 -10.12 -4.11 2.08
C GLU A 64 -9.88 -4.60 0.65
N GLU A 65 -10.31 -5.82 0.37
CA GLU A 65 -10.43 -6.35 -0.98
C GLU A 65 -11.84 -6.05 -1.52
N ILE A 66 -11.90 -5.43 -2.70
CA ILE A 66 -13.14 -4.99 -3.34
C ILE A 66 -13.34 -5.78 -4.65
N PRO A 67 -14.48 -6.47 -4.85
CA PRO A 67 -14.74 -7.15 -6.11
C PRO A 67 -14.75 -6.16 -7.28
N LEU A 68 -14.07 -6.50 -8.39
CA LEU A 68 -14.03 -5.65 -9.59
C LEU A 68 -15.39 -5.55 -10.30
N SER A 69 -16.24 -6.56 -10.12
CA SER A 69 -17.60 -6.63 -10.65
C SER A 69 -18.42 -7.62 -9.82
N LYS A 70 -19.72 -7.75 -10.12
CA LYS A 70 -20.57 -8.78 -9.48
C LYS A 70 -20.12 -10.18 -9.88
N GLU A 71 -19.69 -10.34 -11.12
CA GLU A 71 -19.15 -11.57 -11.68
C GLU A 71 -17.79 -11.91 -11.06
N SER A 72 -16.99 -10.91 -10.72
CA SER A 72 -15.66 -11.06 -10.12
C SER A 72 -15.66 -11.76 -8.75
N VAL A 73 -16.76 -11.67 -7.99
CA VAL A 73 -16.92 -12.45 -6.75
C VAL A 73 -16.81 -13.95 -7.01
N THR A 74 -17.39 -14.43 -8.12
CA THR A 74 -17.35 -15.85 -8.48
C THR A 74 -16.02 -16.29 -9.09
N LEU A 75 -15.27 -15.35 -9.68
CA LEU A 75 -13.98 -15.60 -10.30
C LEU A 75 -12.80 -15.38 -9.35
N GLY A 76 -13.04 -14.85 -8.15
CA GLY A 76 -12.00 -14.54 -7.18
C GLY A 76 -11.17 -13.31 -7.56
N GLU A 77 -11.73 -12.38 -8.32
CA GLU A 77 -11.03 -11.19 -8.79
C GLU A 77 -11.34 -9.98 -7.90
N TYR A 78 -10.33 -9.55 -7.14
CA TYR A 78 -10.47 -8.44 -6.21
C TYR A 78 -9.40 -7.38 -6.46
N ASP A 79 -9.78 -6.11 -6.29
CA ASP A 79 -8.82 -5.03 -6.15
C ASP A 79 -8.45 -4.86 -4.68
N GLN A 80 -7.16 -4.82 -4.40
CA GLN A 80 -6.67 -4.50 -3.07
C GLN A 80 -6.68 -2.99 -2.89
N THR A 81 -7.25 -2.55 -1.78
CA THR A 81 -7.35 -1.13 -1.46
C THR A 81 -6.82 -0.84 -0.06
N ILE A 82 -6.17 0.32 0.06
CA ILE A 82 -5.92 0.96 1.34
C ILE A 82 -6.94 2.06 1.57
N LEU A 83 -7.21 2.41 2.82
CA LEU A 83 -8.14 3.49 3.14
C LEU A 83 -7.44 4.77 3.59
N GLY A 84 -7.98 5.91 3.18
CA GLY A 84 -7.71 7.19 3.82
C GLY A 84 -8.48 7.36 5.13
N THR A 85 -8.14 8.39 5.91
CA THR A 85 -8.87 8.76 7.14
C THR A 85 -10.31 9.21 6.89
N ASP A 86 -10.61 9.61 5.66
CA ASP A 86 -11.95 9.91 5.14
C ASP A 86 -12.75 8.64 4.81
N GLY A 87 -12.17 7.45 4.99
CA GLY A 87 -12.81 6.15 4.72
C GLY A 87 -12.89 5.80 3.23
N ASN A 88 -12.36 6.65 2.36
CA ASN A 88 -12.35 6.42 0.92
C ASN A 88 -11.22 5.45 0.54
N PRO A 89 -11.48 4.49 -0.37
CA PRO A 89 -10.48 3.53 -0.82
C PRO A 89 -9.53 4.14 -1.85
N VAL A 90 -8.28 3.72 -1.80
CA VAL A 90 -7.25 3.95 -2.81
C VAL A 90 -6.77 2.59 -3.31
N SER A 91 -6.95 2.34 -4.60
CA SER A 91 -6.51 1.11 -5.27
C SER A 91 -4.99 0.98 -5.23
N ILE A 92 -4.48 -0.18 -4.82
CA ILE A 92 -3.05 -0.47 -4.89
C ILE A 92 -2.57 -0.48 -6.33
N ASN A 93 -3.36 -1.00 -7.27
CA ASN A 93 -3.01 -0.96 -8.70
C ASN A 93 -2.85 0.48 -9.19
N LYS A 94 -3.76 1.38 -8.80
CA LYS A 94 -3.63 2.82 -9.10
C LYS A 94 -2.34 3.41 -8.52
N LEU A 95 -1.96 3.06 -7.28
CA LEU A 95 -0.70 3.53 -6.70
C LEU A 95 0.52 3.01 -7.46
N LEU A 96 0.53 1.73 -7.84
CA LEU A 96 1.60 1.14 -8.63
C LEU A 96 1.73 1.79 -10.01
N ASP A 97 0.61 2.12 -10.65
CA ASP A 97 0.58 2.84 -11.93
C ASP A 97 1.19 4.24 -11.80
N MET A 98 0.95 4.95 -10.69
CA MET A 98 1.58 6.26 -10.45
C MET A 98 3.11 6.17 -10.32
N LEU A 99 3.62 5.03 -9.84
CA LEU A 99 5.05 4.74 -9.78
C LEU A 99 5.63 4.25 -11.11
N ASN A 100 4.79 3.87 -12.08
CA ASN A 100 5.17 3.47 -13.42
C ASN A 100 5.28 4.70 -14.35
N ASN A 101 6.29 5.52 -14.09
CA ASN A 101 6.55 6.75 -14.85
C ASN A 101 8.02 6.81 -15.35
N GLU A 102 8.30 7.72 -16.28
CA GLU A 102 9.64 7.85 -16.88
C GLU A 102 10.72 8.26 -15.86
N THR A 103 10.38 9.04 -14.83
CA THR A 103 11.33 9.45 -13.77
C THR A 103 11.84 8.25 -12.97
N LEU A 104 10.98 7.27 -12.69
CA LEU A 104 11.32 6.07 -11.92
C LEU A 104 11.60 4.84 -12.80
N LYS A 105 11.82 5.02 -14.10
CA LYS A 105 12.09 3.94 -15.04
C LYS A 105 13.45 3.32 -14.77
N GLY A 106 13.49 2.00 -14.58
CA GLY A 106 14.70 1.27 -14.19
C GLY A 106 15.09 1.42 -12.72
N ILE A 107 14.39 2.26 -11.95
CA ILE A 107 14.65 2.48 -10.52
C ILE A 107 13.95 1.38 -9.70
N PRO A 108 14.64 0.73 -8.74
CA PRO A 108 14.02 -0.22 -7.82
C PRO A 108 12.97 0.46 -6.94
N LYS A 109 11.79 -0.16 -6.84
CA LYS A 109 10.61 0.34 -6.11
C LYS A 109 10.19 -0.70 -5.07
N LEU A 110 10.26 -0.35 -3.79
CA LEU A 110 9.89 -1.20 -2.67
C LEU A 110 8.62 -0.66 -2.03
N CYS A 111 7.56 -1.48 -1.97
CA CYS A 111 6.29 -1.09 -1.36
C CYS A 111 5.97 -2.01 -0.17
N PHE A 112 5.80 -1.43 1.01
CA PHE A 112 5.45 -2.14 2.24
C PHE A 112 4.06 -1.71 2.67
N LEU A 113 3.08 -2.61 2.52
CA LEU A 113 1.67 -2.32 2.74
C LEU A 113 1.18 -3.07 4.00
N GLN A 114 1.17 -2.40 5.15
CA GLN A 114 0.55 -2.95 6.36
C GLN A 114 -0.93 -2.57 6.37
N ALA A 115 -1.76 -3.43 5.79
CA ALA A 115 -3.22 -3.27 5.73
C ALA A 115 -3.92 -4.63 5.73
N CYS A 116 -5.19 -4.64 6.16
CA CYS A 116 -6.03 -5.83 6.02
C CYS A 116 -6.37 -6.08 4.55
N ARG A 117 -6.64 -7.36 4.22
CA ARG A 117 -7.08 -7.81 2.89
C ARG A 117 -8.46 -8.47 2.93
N SER A 118 -9.24 -8.20 3.97
CA SER A 118 -10.58 -8.74 4.14
C SER A 118 -11.53 -8.20 3.06
N ILE A 119 -12.39 -9.06 2.53
CA ILE A 119 -13.45 -8.76 1.58
C ILE A 119 -14.61 -8.08 2.30
N LYS A 120 -15.07 -6.97 1.74
CA LYS A 120 -16.17 -6.19 2.31
C LYS A 120 -17.48 -6.98 2.27
N ASN A 121 -18.09 -7.18 3.45
CA ASN A 121 -19.36 -7.91 3.66
C ASN A 121 -19.29 -9.43 3.49
N ASP A 122 -18.10 -10.05 3.56
CA ASP A 122 -18.00 -11.49 3.68
C ASP A 122 -17.88 -11.89 5.17
N PRO A 123 -18.95 -12.45 5.79
CA PRO A 123 -18.91 -12.87 7.19
C PRO A 123 -18.05 -14.12 7.42
N GLU A 124 -17.65 -14.86 6.38
CA GLU A 124 -16.74 -16.00 6.48
C GLU A 124 -15.26 -15.61 6.28
N ASP A 125 -14.98 -14.37 5.89
CA ASP A 125 -13.64 -13.89 5.57
C ASP A 125 -12.84 -13.41 6.80
N VAL A 126 -13.02 -14.13 7.91
CA VAL A 126 -12.21 -14.04 9.13
C VAL A 126 -11.00 -15.00 9.05
N LYS A 127 -10.71 -15.53 7.86
CA LYS A 127 -9.58 -16.45 7.65
C LYS A 127 -8.29 -15.65 7.58
N TYR A 128 -7.25 -16.17 8.25
CA TYR A 128 -5.90 -15.64 8.10
C TYR A 128 -5.45 -15.79 6.64
N ASP A 129 -4.87 -14.72 6.07
CA ASP A 129 -4.22 -14.76 4.76
C ASP A 129 -3.14 -15.86 4.81
N SER A 130 -3.26 -16.87 3.93
CA SER A 130 -2.29 -17.97 3.84
C SER A 130 -0.97 -17.53 3.22
N GLY A 131 -0.91 -16.28 2.76
CA GLY A 131 0.20 -15.72 2.02
C GLY A 131 0.23 -16.25 0.58
N VAL A 132 1.22 -15.76 -0.16
CA VAL A 132 1.57 -16.27 -1.49
C VAL A 132 3.00 -16.77 -1.45
N ASP A 133 3.23 -17.93 -2.07
CA ASP A 133 4.59 -18.45 -2.23
C ASP A 133 5.40 -17.52 -3.13
N VAL A 134 6.41 -16.86 -2.57
CA VAL A 134 7.35 -16.05 -3.33
C VAL A 134 8.39 -16.97 -3.95
N VAL A 135 8.21 -17.29 -5.23
CA VAL A 135 9.22 -18.03 -6.00
C VAL A 135 10.37 -17.08 -6.32
N ILE A 136 11.45 -17.17 -5.54
CA ILE A 136 12.69 -16.46 -5.83
C ILE A 136 13.35 -17.12 -7.05
N SER A 137 13.08 -16.57 -8.24
CA SER A 137 13.84 -16.94 -9.43
C SER A 137 15.11 -16.10 -9.47
N ASN A 138 16.28 -16.76 -9.38
CA ASN A 138 17.54 -16.07 -9.62
C ASN A 138 17.54 -15.57 -11.07
N PRO A 139 17.74 -14.26 -11.32
CA PRO A 139 17.91 -13.77 -12.68
C PRO A 139 19.12 -14.48 -13.26
N LYS A 140 18.92 -15.18 -14.38
CA LYS A 140 20.00 -15.84 -15.12
C LYS A 140 21.07 -14.79 -15.40
N THR A 141 22.25 -14.98 -14.81
CA THR A 141 23.47 -14.26 -15.18
C THR A 141 23.63 -14.37 -16.70
N LYS A 142 23.58 -13.23 -17.39
CA LYS A 142 24.01 -13.13 -18.78
C LYS A 142 25.52 -13.22 -18.86
#